data_AF-A0A1M5CC71-F1
#
_entry.id   AF-A0A1M5CC71-F1
#
_cell.length_a   1.000
_cell.length_b   1.000
_cell.length_c   1.000
_cell.angle_alpha   90.00
_cell.angle_beta   90.00
_cell.angle_gamma   90.00
#
_symmetry.space_group_name_H-M   'P 1'
#
loop_
_entity.id
_entity.type
_entity.pdbx_description
1 polymer ?
#
loop_
_entity_poly.entity_id
_entity_poly.type
_entity_poly.pdbx_seq_one_letter_code
_entity_poly.pdbx_strand_id
1 'polypeptide(L)'
;MFGGEVQLIYDYYLDRWDKEKKESCKVLLGKLKKEVRNKIKKSKGEIKDFYPSVDDFCCFPQYSVLIKILFTLKKPYTSKDEEEFYLPEWVEKKSNDKGTKVLENPIVRDRFTGLPIVRPSTWKGHLRFAAEKVKWSDDAEKESIIERLFGSEPRKKQEMLKGRLYFFTTFFEDEAEKDIITPLKRDTRTPTNKGPIPLEVMKPEKDGYFYLLYFPYPKKGKSEIREEVKKDLTFLGEALKLMFYTYGFSAKKTSGFGVIEEEIKEGEILLKLDGECTIKKIKNLNELNSEIISLFGETGGPNNERCP
;
A
#
# COMPACT_ATOMS: atom_id res chain seq x y z
N MET A 1 24.64 -22.83 14.47
CA MET A 1 25.20 -21.77 13.60
C MET A 1 24.68 -21.97 12.19
N PHE A 2 23.59 -21.28 11.82
CA PHE A 2 23.19 -21.10 10.43
C PHE A 2 22.72 -19.66 10.29
N GLY A 3 23.68 -18.75 10.34
CA GLY A 3 23.50 -17.35 9.98
C GLY A 3 23.63 -17.21 8.47
N GLY A 4 22.57 -17.56 7.75
CA GLY A 4 22.41 -17.11 6.37
C GLY A 4 21.65 -15.79 6.41
N GLU A 5 22.31 -14.69 6.08
CA GLU A 5 21.62 -13.43 5.76
C GLU A 5 20.63 -13.71 4.62
N VAL A 6 19.36 -13.88 4.96
CA VAL A 6 18.27 -13.81 4.00
C VAL A 6 18.20 -12.35 3.57
N GLN A 7 18.86 -12.03 2.47
CA GLN A 7 18.73 -10.75 1.82
C GLN A 7 17.26 -10.64 1.35
N LEU A 8 16.43 -10.04 2.20
CA LEU A 8 15.03 -9.74 1.92
C LEU A 8 15.00 -8.82 0.71
N ILE A 9 14.75 -9.41 -0.46
CA ILE A 9 14.47 -8.67 -1.68
C ILE A 9 13.07 -8.08 -1.47
N TYR A 10 13.01 -6.78 -1.13
CA TYR A 10 11.78 -6.01 -0.98
C TYR A 10 11.07 -5.73 -2.32
N ASP A 11 11.64 -6.22 -3.41
CA ASP A 11 11.32 -5.87 -4.78
C ASP A 11 10.75 -7.09 -5.49
N TYR A 12 9.43 -7.24 -5.43
CA TYR A 12 8.68 -8.34 -6.04
C TYR A 12 9.06 -8.63 -7.51
N TYR A 13 9.29 -7.58 -8.30
CA TYR A 13 9.72 -7.64 -9.71
C TYR A 13 11.10 -8.29 -9.94
N LEU A 14 11.86 -8.54 -8.87
CA LEU A 14 13.13 -9.24 -8.91
C LEU A 14 12.98 -10.76 -8.68
N ASP A 15 11.76 -11.28 -8.49
CA ASP A 15 11.51 -12.72 -8.25
C ASP A 15 11.59 -13.60 -9.51
N ARG A 16 11.73 -13.01 -10.71
CA ARG A 16 12.05 -13.75 -11.97
C ARG A 16 13.48 -14.32 -11.98
N TRP A 17 14.03 -14.69 -10.82
CA TRP A 17 15.46 -14.90 -10.57
C TRP A 17 15.86 -16.38 -10.54
N ASP A 18 16.76 -16.76 -11.45
CA ASP A 18 17.45 -18.05 -11.43
C ASP A 18 18.59 -18.05 -10.39
N LYS A 19 18.46 -18.90 -9.36
CA LYS A 19 19.33 -18.92 -8.16
C LYS A 19 20.70 -19.58 -8.40
N GLU A 20 20.96 -20.18 -9.55
CA GLU A 20 22.13 -21.06 -9.73
C GLU A 20 23.46 -20.37 -10.13
N LYS A 21 23.49 -19.08 -10.51
CA LYS A 21 24.71 -18.45 -11.12
C LYS A 21 25.23 -17.17 -10.44
N LYS A 22 25.71 -17.27 -9.19
CA LYS A 22 26.12 -16.14 -8.31
C LYS A 22 27.10 -15.09 -8.89
N GLU A 23 28.08 -15.45 -9.72
CA GLU A 23 29.07 -14.47 -10.28
C GLU A 23 28.47 -13.61 -11.41
N SER A 24 27.57 -14.21 -12.21
CA SER A 24 26.85 -13.55 -13.31
C SER A 24 25.68 -12.69 -12.81
N CYS A 25 25.23 -12.94 -11.57
CA CYS A 25 24.05 -12.33 -10.96
C CYS A 25 24.08 -10.80 -10.85
N LYS A 26 25.22 -10.18 -10.47
CA LYS A 26 25.28 -8.71 -10.31
C LYS A 26 25.12 -7.98 -11.64
N VAL A 27 25.75 -8.52 -12.69
CA VAL A 27 25.68 -7.94 -14.04
C VAL A 27 24.29 -8.12 -14.64
N LEU A 28 23.67 -9.29 -14.47
CA LEU A 28 22.31 -9.56 -14.93
C LEU A 28 21.26 -8.71 -14.18
N LEU A 29 21.37 -8.60 -12.85
CA LEU A 29 20.52 -7.71 -12.05
C LEU A 29 20.65 -6.26 -12.50
N GLY A 30 21.88 -5.79 -12.75
CA GLY A 30 22.14 -4.45 -13.26
C GLY A 30 21.51 -4.21 -14.63
N LYS A 31 21.54 -5.20 -15.53
CA LYS A 31 20.87 -5.15 -16.84
C LYS A 31 19.35 -5.08 -16.71
N LEU A 32 18.74 -5.93 -15.87
CA LEU A 32 17.30 -5.94 -15.62
C LEU A 32 16.84 -4.60 -15.01
N LYS A 33 17.52 -4.12 -13.98
CA LYS A 33 17.27 -2.79 -13.39
C LYS A 33 17.39 -1.68 -14.44
N LYS A 34 18.37 -1.76 -15.34
CA LYS A 34 18.52 -0.78 -16.43
C LYS A 34 17.36 -0.86 -17.43
N GLU A 35 16.90 -2.06 -17.76
CA GLU A 35 15.75 -2.28 -18.64
C GLU A 35 14.46 -1.70 -18.06
N VAL A 36 14.12 -2.07 -16.82
CA VAL A 36 12.94 -1.56 -16.11
C VAL A 36 13.01 -0.03 -15.99
N ARG A 37 14.17 0.53 -15.63
CA ARG A 37 14.35 1.99 -15.55
C ARG A 37 14.16 2.68 -16.91
N ASN A 38 14.66 2.07 -17.99
CA ASN A 38 14.52 2.61 -19.34
C ASN A 38 13.07 2.54 -19.83
N LYS A 39 12.33 1.49 -19.47
CA LYS A 39 10.90 1.33 -19.73
C LYS A 39 10.09 2.44 -19.07
N ILE A 40 10.27 2.64 -17.76
CA ILE A 40 9.60 3.70 -16.99
C ILE A 40 9.87 5.10 -17.55
N LYS A 41 11.09 5.35 -18.05
CA LYS A 41 11.45 6.63 -18.69
C LYS A 41 10.78 6.85 -20.06
N LYS A 42 10.49 5.77 -20.80
CA LYS A 42 9.87 5.82 -22.14
C LYS A 42 8.34 5.87 -22.04
N SER A 43 7.77 5.16 -21.08
CA SER A 43 6.35 5.09 -20.76
C SER A 43 6.22 5.06 -19.24
N LYS A 44 5.68 6.15 -18.64
CA LYS A 44 5.39 6.17 -17.19
C LYS A 44 4.45 5.02 -16.76
N GLY A 45 3.72 4.39 -17.69
CA GLY A 45 2.72 3.35 -17.45
C GLY A 45 3.20 1.90 -17.23
N GLU A 46 4.50 1.61 -17.15
CA GLU A 46 5.01 0.26 -16.86
C GLU A 46 5.30 0.01 -15.36
N ILE A 47 4.51 0.63 -14.47
CA ILE A 47 4.57 0.38 -13.02
C ILE A 47 3.93 -0.97 -12.65
N LYS A 48 3.14 -1.55 -13.56
CA LYS A 48 2.47 -2.84 -13.35
C LYS A 48 3.44 -3.99 -13.04
N ASP A 49 4.69 -3.90 -13.49
CA ASP A 49 5.74 -4.89 -13.19
C ASP A 49 6.09 -4.97 -11.69
N PHE A 50 5.85 -3.92 -10.91
CA PHE A 50 6.11 -3.90 -9.46
C PHE A 50 5.02 -4.60 -8.63
N TYR A 51 3.93 -5.02 -9.27
CA TYR A 51 2.77 -5.62 -8.63
C TYR A 51 2.62 -7.10 -9.02
N PRO A 52 2.04 -7.92 -8.13
CA PRO A 52 1.77 -9.32 -8.44
C PRO A 52 0.71 -9.47 -9.52
N SER A 53 1.00 -10.31 -10.51
CA SER A 53 0.01 -10.70 -11.50
C SER A 53 -0.97 -11.73 -10.92
N VAL A 54 -2.05 -11.99 -11.65
CA VAL A 54 -3.01 -13.04 -11.28
C VAL A 54 -2.34 -14.41 -11.32
N ASP A 55 -1.44 -14.64 -12.28
CA ASP A 55 -0.77 -15.92 -12.47
C ASP A 55 0.17 -16.24 -11.30
N ASP A 56 0.87 -15.22 -10.80
CA ASP A 56 1.72 -15.35 -9.61
C ASP A 56 0.89 -15.67 -8.36
N PHE A 57 -0.39 -15.27 -8.35
CA PHE A 57 -1.26 -15.49 -7.21
C PHE A 57 -1.65 -16.97 -7.04
N CYS A 58 -1.60 -17.75 -8.12
CA CYS A 58 -1.94 -19.17 -8.10
C CYS A 58 -1.01 -20.00 -7.20
N CYS A 59 0.21 -19.52 -6.91
CA CYS A 59 1.20 -20.19 -6.07
C CYS A 59 1.07 -19.89 -4.57
N PHE A 60 0.18 -18.97 -4.15
CA PHE A 60 -0.02 -18.68 -2.73
C PHE A 60 -0.75 -19.80 -1.98
N PRO A 61 -0.58 -19.90 -0.65
CA PRO A 61 -1.32 -20.86 0.16
C PRO A 61 -2.83 -20.64 0.11
N GLN A 62 -3.56 -21.70 0.46
CA GLN A 62 -4.99 -21.67 0.70
C GLN A 62 -5.39 -20.50 1.61
N TYR A 63 -6.48 -19.83 1.25
CA TYR A 63 -7.07 -18.68 1.94
C TYR A 63 -6.24 -17.38 1.87
N SER A 64 -5.22 -17.33 1.01
CA SER A 64 -4.58 -16.06 0.68
C SER A 64 -5.55 -15.17 -0.05
N VAL A 65 -5.49 -13.86 0.22
CA VAL A 65 -6.33 -12.85 -0.42
C VAL A 65 -5.47 -11.70 -0.91
N LEU A 66 -5.65 -11.30 -2.16
CA LEU A 66 -5.05 -10.08 -2.71
C LEU A 66 -6.15 -9.08 -3.00
N ILE A 67 -6.07 -7.92 -2.34
CA ILE A 67 -6.96 -6.77 -2.55
C ILE A 67 -6.22 -5.77 -3.44
N LYS A 68 -6.82 -5.45 -4.59
CA LYS A 68 -6.33 -4.47 -5.56
C LYS A 68 -7.35 -3.35 -5.68
N ILE A 69 -6.91 -2.11 -5.52
CA ILE A 69 -7.79 -0.93 -5.62
C ILE A 69 -7.06 0.15 -6.42
N LEU A 70 -7.67 0.62 -7.49
CA LEU A 70 -7.33 1.87 -8.15
C LEU A 70 -8.21 2.97 -7.54
N PHE A 71 -7.62 3.77 -6.65
CA PHE A 71 -8.33 4.84 -5.96
C PHE A 71 -8.01 6.20 -6.58
N THR A 72 -8.94 7.14 -6.41
CA THR A 72 -8.76 8.56 -6.73
C THR A 72 -8.65 9.34 -5.42
N LEU A 73 -7.68 10.24 -5.29
CA LEU A 73 -7.57 11.12 -4.11
C LEU A 73 -8.72 12.12 -4.06
N LYS A 74 -9.49 12.12 -2.98
CA LYS A 74 -10.47 13.18 -2.67
C LYS A 74 -9.83 14.39 -2.01
N LYS A 75 -8.81 14.13 -1.19
CA LYS A 75 -8.04 15.16 -0.49
C LYS A 75 -6.55 14.98 -0.79
N PRO A 76 -5.76 16.07 -0.76
CA PRO A 76 -4.35 15.99 -1.14
C PRO A 76 -3.60 14.97 -0.29
N TYR A 77 -2.57 14.36 -0.87
CA TYR A 77 -1.65 13.48 -0.17
C TYR A 77 -0.27 14.14 -0.05
N THR A 78 0.37 13.97 1.10
CA THR A 78 1.76 14.37 1.30
C THR A 78 2.42 13.37 2.24
N SER A 79 3.71 13.16 2.03
CA SER A 79 4.57 12.41 2.92
C SER A 79 5.74 13.29 3.31
N LYS A 80 6.29 13.03 4.49
CA LYS A 80 7.50 13.71 4.93
C LYS A 80 8.67 12.88 4.43
N ASP A 81 9.41 13.38 3.45
CA ASP A 81 10.74 12.85 3.18
C ASP A 81 11.72 13.40 4.23
N GLU A 82 12.53 12.52 4.80
CA GLU A 82 13.60 12.89 5.75
C GLU A 82 14.94 13.12 5.05
N GLU A 83 15.02 12.85 3.74
CA GLU A 83 16.21 13.09 2.95
C GLU A 83 16.40 14.60 2.70
N GLU A 84 17.40 15.19 3.36
CA GLU A 84 17.79 16.61 3.29
C GLU A 84 18.26 17.10 1.89
N PHE A 85 18.26 16.23 0.88
CA PHE A 85 18.86 16.49 -0.42
C PHE A 85 17.95 16.11 -1.60
N TYR A 86 16.71 16.60 -1.62
CA TYR A 86 15.96 16.64 -2.87
C TYR A 86 16.32 17.92 -3.65
N LEU A 87 17.17 17.76 -4.66
CA LEU A 87 17.40 18.74 -5.73
C LEU A 87 16.74 18.24 -7.03
N PRO A 88 15.41 18.30 -7.18
CA PRO A 88 14.86 18.31 -8.52
C PRO A 88 15.12 19.70 -9.10
N GLU A 89 15.92 19.77 -10.17
CA GLU A 89 16.00 20.94 -11.06
C GLU A 89 14.61 21.20 -11.65
N TRP A 90 13.73 21.83 -10.87
CA TRP A 90 12.50 22.41 -11.39
C TRP A 90 12.88 23.69 -12.12
N VAL A 91 13.14 23.56 -13.42
CA VAL A 91 13.14 24.70 -14.33
C VAL A 91 11.69 25.14 -14.49
N GLU A 92 11.29 26.20 -13.78
CA GLU A 92 10.09 26.96 -14.16
C GLU A 92 10.26 27.34 -15.65
N LYS A 93 9.47 26.71 -16.55
CA LYS A 93 9.47 27.03 -17.99
C LYS A 93 8.94 28.45 -18.32
N LYS A 94 8.98 29.39 -17.37
CA LYS A 94 8.46 30.76 -17.53
C LYS A 94 9.35 31.87 -16.99
N SER A 95 10.52 31.58 -16.44
CA SER A 95 11.44 32.63 -15.98
C SER A 95 12.86 32.26 -16.39
N ASN A 96 13.59 33.20 -16.99
CA ASN A 96 15.01 33.08 -17.34
C ASN A 96 15.94 33.01 -16.10
N ASP A 97 15.40 32.59 -14.95
CA ASP A 97 16.09 32.63 -13.68
C ASP A 97 16.51 31.20 -13.30
N LYS A 98 17.78 30.87 -13.54
CA LYS A 98 18.42 29.62 -13.12
C LYS A 98 18.69 29.62 -11.61
N GLY A 99 17.65 29.87 -10.82
CA GLY A 99 17.68 29.76 -9.37
C GLY A 99 17.29 28.36 -8.93
N THR A 100 18.21 27.62 -8.33
CA THR A 100 17.94 26.33 -7.68
C THR A 100 17.02 26.56 -6.46
N LYS A 101 15.70 26.48 -6.65
CA LYS A 101 14.74 26.57 -5.53
C LYS A 101 14.74 25.24 -4.78
N VAL A 102 15.35 25.24 -3.59
CA VAL A 102 15.22 24.15 -2.61
C VAL A 102 13.75 24.02 -2.21
N LEU A 103 13.20 22.82 -2.34
CA LEU A 103 11.82 22.54 -1.97
C LEU A 103 11.75 22.25 -0.46
N GLU A 104 11.09 23.13 0.29
CA GLU A 104 10.81 22.87 1.70
C GLU A 104 9.66 21.84 1.79
N ASN A 105 9.89 20.72 2.47
CA ASN A 105 8.96 19.59 2.63
C ASN A 105 8.60 18.84 1.32
N PRO A 106 9.57 18.18 0.67
CA PRO A 106 9.31 17.36 -0.51
C PRO A 106 8.53 16.09 -0.18
N ILE A 107 7.81 15.58 -1.18
CA ILE A 107 7.14 14.29 -1.09
C ILE A 107 8.15 13.17 -1.26
N VAL A 108 7.95 12.08 -0.52
CA VAL A 108 8.76 10.87 -0.66
C VAL A 108 8.62 10.31 -2.06
N ARG A 109 9.76 9.98 -2.66
CA ARG A 109 9.85 9.32 -3.96
C ARG A 109 10.62 8.02 -3.87
N ASP A 110 10.33 7.12 -4.80
CA ASP A 110 11.14 5.93 -4.96
C ASP A 110 12.51 6.28 -5.55
N ARG A 111 13.59 5.70 -5.01
CA ARG A 111 14.96 6.03 -5.45
C ARG A 111 15.26 5.48 -6.85
N PHE A 112 14.57 4.45 -7.29
CA PHE A 112 14.82 3.80 -8.55
C PHE A 112 14.05 4.45 -9.70
N THR A 113 12.77 4.75 -9.49
CA THR A 113 11.88 5.35 -10.49
C THR A 113 11.85 6.87 -10.44
N GLY A 114 12.07 7.48 -9.26
CA GLY A 114 11.92 8.91 -9.02
C GLY A 114 10.46 9.36 -8.88
N LEU A 115 9.49 8.44 -8.95
CA LEU A 115 8.07 8.76 -8.83
C LEU A 115 7.67 8.99 -7.38
N PRO A 116 6.70 9.88 -7.09
CA PRO A 116 6.12 10.00 -5.75
C PRO A 116 5.51 8.67 -5.32
N ILE A 117 5.70 8.29 -4.05
CA ILE A 117 5.20 7.01 -3.55
C ILE A 117 4.51 7.11 -2.19
N VAL A 118 3.66 6.11 -1.93
CA VAL A 118 3.28 5.71 -0.57
C VAL A 118 4.07 4.46 -0.21
N ARG A 119 4.93 4.55 0.82
CA ARG A 119 5.75 3.41 1.26
C ARG A 119 4.87 2.32 1.90
N PRO A 120 5.24 1.03 1.79
CA PRO A 120 4.58 -0.07 2.51
C PRO A 120 4.46 0.17 4.02
N SER A 121 5.50 0.75 4.64
CA SER A 121 5.50 1.09 6.06
C SER A 121 4.49 2.19 6.39
N THR A 122 4.30 3.16 5.50
CA THR A 122 3.29 4.21 5.62
C THR A 122 1.89 3.60 5.59
N TRP A 123 1.61 2.72 4.63
CA TRP A 123 0.33 2.00 4.59
C TRP A 123 0.09 1.18 5.86
N LYS A 124 1.07 0.37 6.27
CA LYS A 124 0.99 -0.44 7.49
C LYS A 124 0.68 0.41 8.72
N GLY A 125 1.37 1.53 8.90
CA GLY A 125 1.18 2.42 10.05
C GLY A 125 -0.21 3.06 10.06
N HIS A 126 -0.71 3.52 8.91
CA HIS A 126 -2.04 4.12 8.80
C HIS A 126 -3.16 3.09 8.99
N LEU A 127 -3.02 1.91 8.39
CA LEU A 127 -4.03 0.86 8.53
C LEU A 127 -4.05 0.31 9.95
N ARG A 128 -2.90 0.15 10.61
CA ARG A 128 -2.84 -0.26 12.01
C ARG A 128 -3.52 0.76 12.94
N PHE A 129 -3.27 2.05 12.71
CA PHE A 129 -3.97 3.11 13.43
C PHE A 129 -5.49 3.06 13.20
N ALA A 130 -5.94 2.84 11.97
CA ALA A 130 -7.37 2.72 11.67
C ALA A 130 -7.99 1.45 12.30
N ALA A 131 -7.26 0.34 12.31
CA ALA A 131 -7.65 -0.92 12.95
C ALA A 131 -7.88 -0.74 14.46
N GLU A 132 -7.05 0.04 15.14
CA GLU A 132 -7.25 0.38 16.56
C GLU A 132 -8.55 1.17 16.80
N LYS A 133 -9.09 1.85 15.78
CA LYS A 133 -10.33 2.62 15.84
C LYS A 133 -11.57 1.85 15.41
N VAL A 134 -11.43 0.64 14.89
CA VAL A 134 -12.56 -0.24 14.57
C VAL A 134 -13.34 -0.54 15.86
N LYS A 135 -14.66 -0.37 15.81
CA LYS A 135 -15.56 -0.81 16.89
C LYS A 135 -15.76 -2.32 16.72
N TRP A 136 -15.43 -3.07 17.76
CA TRP A 136 -15.58 -4.53 17.79
C TRP A 136 -16.18 -4.93 19.13
N SER A 137 -16.97 -6.01 19.16
CA SER A 137 -17.72 -6.39 20.36
C SER A 137 -16.83 -6.83 21.53
N ASP A 138 -15.68 -7.44 21.22
CA ASP A 138 -14.72 -7.94 22.20
C ASP A 138 -13.34 -7.31 21.94
N ASP A 139 -12.86 -6.52 22.91
CA ASP A 139 -11.56 -5.85 22.83
C ASP A 139 -10.38 -6.82 22.84
N ALA A 140 -10.49 -7.96 23.55
CA ALA A 140 -9.43 -8.97 23.58
C ALA A 140 -9.35 -9.72 22.24
N GLU A 141 -10.50 -10.02 21.63
CA GLU A 141 -10.54 -10.59 20.28
C GLU A 141 -9.98 -9.62 19.25
N LYS A 142 -10.34 -8.33 19.35
CA LYS A 142 -9.81 -7.27 18.49
C LYS A 142 -8.30 -7.15 18.60
N GLU A 143 -7.73 -7.13 19.81
CA GLU A 143 -6.27 -7.08 20.00
C GLU A 143 -5.61 -8.31 19.36
N SER A 144 -6.20 -9.49 19.52
CA SER A 144 -5.73 -10.72 18.87
C SER A 144 -5.75 -10.63 17.34
N ILE A 145 -6.82 -10.11 16.74
CA ILE A 145 -6.91 -9.90 15.28
C ILE A 145 -5.83 -8.92 14.82
N ILE A 146 -5.65 -7.79 15.51
CA ILE A 146 -4.63 -6.78 15.18
C ILE A 146 -3.22 -7.39 15.24
N GLU A 147 -2.91 -8.16 16.29
CA GLU A 147 -1.63 -8.85 16.41
C GLU A 147 -1.41 -9.86 15.27
N ARG A 148 -2.43 -10.62 14.87
CA ARG A 148 -2.33 -11.56 13.73
C ARG A 148 -2.09 -10.82 12.42
N LEU A 149 -2.82 -9.75 12.17
CA LEU A 149 -2.73 -8.98 10.92
C LEU A 149 -1.38 -8.26 10.78
N PHE A 150 -0.93 -7.55 11.82
CA PHE A 150 0.24 -6.66 11.75
C PHE A 150 1.52 -7.26 12.32
N GLY A 151 1.41 -8.33 13.10
CA GLY A 151 2.51 -8.93 13.87
C GLY A 151 2.60 -8.35 15.28
N SER A 152 3.31 -9.05 16.16
CA SER A 152 3.52 -8.59 17.54
C SER A 152 4.59 -7.50 17.61
N GLU A 153 4.42 -6.57 18.56
CA GLU A 153 5.47 -5.60 18.86
C GLU A 153 6.66 -6.29 19.51
N PRO A 154 7.90 -5.98 19.09
CA PRO A 154 9.11 -6.62 19.64
C PRO A 154 9.24 -6.49 21.17
N ARG A 155 8.58 -5.49 21.77
CA ARG A 155 8.67 -5.19 23.21
C ARG A 155 7.66 -5.98 24.07
N LYS A 156 6.67 -6.65 23.48
CA LYS A 156 5.56 -7.27 24.23
C LYS A 156 5.69 -8.79 24.42
N LYS A 157 6.42 -9.53 23.58
CA LYS A 157 6.47 -11.01 23.63
C LYS A 157 7.86 -11.57 23.30
N GLN A 158 8.23 -12.68 23.95
CA GLN A 158 9.46 -13.45 23.66
C GLN A 158 9.44 -14.09 22.26
N GLU A 159 8.26 -14.40 21.71
CA GLU A 159 8.09 -14.88 20.35
C GLU A 159 7.51 -13.78 19.44
N MET A 160 8.29 -13.37 18.44
CA MET A 160 7.86 -12.43 17.41
C MET A 160 6.92 -13.14 16.43
N LEU A 161 5.65 -12.75 16.41
CA LEU A 161 4.69 -13.18 15.40
C LEU A 161 4.84 -12.28 14.18
N LYS A 162 5.12 -12.88 13.03
CA LYS A 162 5.06 -12.19 11.74
C LYS A 162 3.60 -11.92 11.38
N GLY A 163 3.29 -10.68 11.02
CA GLY A 163 1.95 -10.30 10.57
C GLY A 163 1.55 -10.98 9.26
N ARG A 164 0.24 -11.11 9.04
CA ARG A 164 -0.37 -11.70 7.84
C ARG A 164 -0.50 -10.72 6.68
N LEU A 165 -0.29 -9.42 6.91
CA LEU A 165 -0.43 -8.39 5.87
C LEU A 165 0.92 -8.04 5.24
N TYR A 166 0.95 -8.06 3.91
CA TYR A 166 2.04 -7.55 3.09
C TYR A 166 1.53 -6.42 2.19
N PHE A 167 2.17 -5.25 2.31
CA PHE A 167 1.81 -4.04 1.59
C PHE A 167 2.78 -3.82 0.43
N PHE A 168 2.25 -3.48 -0.74
CA PHE A 168 3.05 -3.05 -1.87
C PHE A 168 3.18 -1.53 -1.89
N THR A 169 4.22 -1.03 -2.56
CA THR A 169 4.41 0.40 -2.76
C THR A 169 3.35 0.93 -3.73
N THR A 170 2.70 2.03 -3.37
CA THR A 170 1.88 2.77 -4.35
C THR A 170 2.77 3.78 -5.03
N PHE A 171 2.77 3.79 -6.37
CA PHE A 171 3.43 4.81 -7.16
C PHE A 171 2.38 5.74 -7.76
N PHE A 172 2.65 7.04 -7.72
CA PHE A 172 1.87 8.03 -8.46
C PHE A 172 2.55 8.29 -9.80
N GLU A 173 1.83 8.11 -10.91
CA GLU A 173 2.34 8.42 -12.25
C GLU A 173 2.38 9.93 -12.52
N ASP A 174 1.43 10.65 -11.91
CA ASP A 174 1.39 12.09 -11.88
C ASP A 174 2.55 12.69 -11.09
N GLU A 175 2.94 13.90 -11.47
CA GLU A 175 3.91 14.68 -10.71
C GLU A 175 3.24 15.35 -9.52
N ALA A 176 4.00 15.47 -8.43
CA ALA A 176 3.57 16.22 -7.27
C ALA A 176 3.68 17.72 -7.55
N GLU A 177 2.81 18.49 -6.88
CA GLU A 177 2.66 19.92 -7.08
C GLU A 177 2.94 20.68 -5.79
N LYS A 178 3.33 21.95 -5.93
CA LYS A 178 3.53 22.84 -4.78
C LYS A 178 2.18 23.26 -4.21
N ASP A 179 2.09 23.20 -2.89
CA ASP A 179 1.00 23.75 -2.11
C ASP A 179 1.53 24.64 -0.98
N ILE A 180 0.63 25.39 -0.34
CA ILE A 180 0.96 26.27 0.77
C ILE A 180 -0.05 26.06 1.89
N ILE A 181 0.44 25.70 3.08
CA ILE A 181 -0.35 25.67 4.30
C ILE A 181 0.04 26.84 5.18
N THR A 182 -0.93 27.67 5.54
CA THR A 182 -0.72 28.79 6.47
C THR A 182 -1.34 28.45 7.82
N PRO A 183 -0.55 28.16 8.88
CA PRO A 183 -1.11 27.93 10.21
C PRO A 183 -1.68 29.23 10.77
N LEU A 184 -2.95 29.22 11.15
CA LEU A 184 -3.66 30.37 11.70
C LEU A 184 -3.76 30.28 13.23
N LYS A 185 -3.66 31.43 13.89
CA LYS A 185 -4.02 31.60 15.29
C LYS A 185 -5.54 31.39 15.44
N ARG A 186 -5.96 30.57 16.42
CA ARG A 186 -7.38 30.18 16.57
C ARG A 186 -8.28 31.32 17.02
N ASP A 187 -7.75 32.20 17.85
CA ASP A 187 -8.40 33.38 18.43
C ASP A 187 -8.58 34.51 17.41
N THR A 188 -7.52 34.83 16.66
CA THR A 188 -7.54 35.97 15.74
C THR A 188 -7.76 35.60 14.27
N ARG A 189 -7.69 34.31 13.93
CA ARG A 189 -7.65 33.79 12.54
C ARG A 189 -6.55 34.42 11.67
N THR A 190 -5.54 35.03 12.28
CA THR A 190 -4.39 35.61 11.57
C THR A 190 -3.25 34.60 11.44
N PRO A 191 -2.36 34.75 10.43
CA PRO A 191 -1.19 33.89 10.30
C PRO A 191 -0.36 33.88 11.58
N THR A 192 0.04 32.68 12.00
CA THR A 192 1.03 32.52 13.09
C THR A 192 2.41 33.01 12.63
N ASN A 193 3.33 33.17 13.57
CA ASN A 193 4.72 33.55 13.31
C ASN A 193 5.48 32.54 12.42
N LYS A 194 4.87 31.38 12.09
CA LYS A 194 5.45 30.34 11.23
C LYS A 194 5.20 30.58 9.73
N GLY A 195 4.51 31.65 9.36
CA GLY A 195 4.28 32.06 7.96
C GLY A 195 3.55 31.00 7.12
N PRO A 196 3.37 31.26 5.81
CA PRO A 196 2.94 30.24 4.87
C PRO A 196 4.04 29.19 4.69
N ILE A 197 3.71 27.92 4.94
CA ILE A 197 4.63 26.78 4.83
C ILE A 197 4.41 26.14 3.47
N PRO A 198 5.35 26.27 2.51
CA PRO A 198 5.29 25.53 1.27
C PRO A 198 5.47 24.04 1.53
N LEU A 199 4.77 23.22 0.75
CA LEU A 199 4.84 21.77 0.82
C LEU A 199 4.58 21.18 -0.56
N GLU A 200 5.12 19.99 -0.79
CA GLU A 200 4.80 19.22 -1.97
C GLU A 200 3.67 18.24 -1.68
N VAL A 201 2.69 18.19 -2.58
CA VAL A 201 1.50 17.35 -2.45
C VAL A 201 1.15 16.68 -3.76
N MET A 202 0.59 15.48 -3.68
CA MET A 202 -0.31 15.00 -4.72
C MET A 202 -1.64 15.71 -4.50
N LYS A 203 -2.10 16.49 -5.49
CA LYS A 203 -3.39 17.17 -5.44
C LYS A 203 -4.55 16.15 -5.47
N PRO A 204 -5.78 16.57 -5.15
CA PRO A 204 -6.96 15.75 -5.39
C PRO A 204 -7.06 15.32 -6.86
N GLU A 205 -7.91 14.33 -7.15
CA GLU A 205 -8.17 13.75 -8.48
C GLU A 205 -7.02 12.93 -9.06
N LYS A 206 -5.89 12.81 -8.35
CA LYS A 206 -4.77 11.96 -8.73
C LYS A 206 -5.03 10.51 -8.32
N ASP A 207 -4.60 9.59 -9.18
CA ASP A 207 -4.85 8.16 -9.01
C ASP A 207 -3.67 7.43 -8.36
N GLY A 208 -3.97 6.34 -7.67
CA GLY A 208 -2.96 5.43 -7.15
C GLY A 208 -3.47 4.00 -7.03
N TYR A 209 -2.57 3.05 -7.24
CA TYR A 209 -2.83 1.64 -7.01
C TYR A 209 -2.48 1.23 -5.58
N PHE A 210 -3.46 0.71 -4.85
CA PHE A 210 -3.28 0.07 -3.56
C PHE A 210 -3.36 -1.45 -3.72
N TYR A 211 -2.29 -2.14 -3.31
CA TYR A 211 -2.19 -3.59 -3.31
C TYR A 211 -1.89 -4.08 -1.90
N LEU A 212 -2.73 -4.98 -1.40
CA LEU A 212 -2.60 -5.59 -0.08
C LEU A 212 -2.77 -7.10 -0.20
N LEU A 213 -1.72 -7.83 0.16
CA LEU A 213 -1.76 -9.29 0.27
C LEU A 213 -1.98 -9.68 1.73
N TYR A 214 -3.05 -10.43 1.98
CA TYR A 214 -3.27 -11.21 3.18
C TYR A 214 -2.76 -12.63 2.95
N PHE A 215 -1.79 -13.04 3.76
CA PHE A 215 -1.18 -14.36 3.70
C PHE A 215 -1.44 -15.08 5.04
N PRO A 216 -2.27 -16.14 5.05
CA PRO A 216 -2.55 -16.88 6.27
C PRO A 216 -1.35 -17.76 6.63
N TYR A 217 -0.88 -17.64 7.87
CA TYR A 217 0.07 -18.57 8.47
C TYR A 217 -0.67 -19.46 9.48
N PRO A 218 -1.23 -20.62 9.06
CA PRO A 218 -1.91 -21.51 9.99
C PRO A 218 -0.95 -22.04 11.05
N LYS A 219 -1.37 -21.97 12.32
CA LYS A 219 -0.83 -22.81 13.41
C LYS A 219 -1.80 -23.95 13.79
N LYS A 220 -2.96 -24.06 13.11
CA LYS A 220 -4.12 -24.88 13.51
C LYS A 220 -4.71 -25.67 12.32
N GLY A 221 -5.68 -26.55 12.60
CA GLY A 221 -6.38 -27.38 11.61
C GLY A 221 -7.25 -26.60 10.60
N LYS A 222 -7.69 -27.27 9.52
CA LYS A 222 -8.31 -26.66 8.33
C LYS A 222 -9.65 -25.91 8.56
N SER A 223 -10.51 -26.37 9.47
CA SER A 223 -11.79 -25.71 9.75
C SER A 223 -11.61 -24.44 10.59
N GLU A 224 -10.72 -24.50 11.59
CA GLU A 224 -10.42 -23.38 12.47
C GLU A 224 -9.75 -22.21 11.74
N ILE A 225 -8.89 -22.50 10.75
CA ILE A 225 -8.29 -21.43 9.92
C ILE A 225 -9.33 -20.70 9.07
N ARG A 226 -10.35 -21.39 8.54
CA ARG A 226 -11.36 -20.74 7.67
C ARG A 226 -12.13 -19.67 8.44
N GLU A 227 -12.60 -19.99 9.64
CA GLU A 227 -13.31 -19.03 10.48
C GLU A 227 -12.39 -17.90 10.97
N GLU A 228 -11.13 -18.21 11.29
CA GLU A 228 -10.15 -17.19 11.66
C GLU A 228 -9.86 -16.22 10.51
N VAL A 229 -9.67 -16.73 9.29
CA VAL A 229 -9.45 -15.91 8.09
C VAL A 229 -10.67 -15.06 7.80
N LYS A 230 -11.88 -15.63 7.87
CA LYS A 230 -13.12 -14.88 7.65
C LYS A 230 -13.25 -13.72 8.64
N LYS A 231 -12.95 -13.94 9.91
CA LYS A 231 -12.91 -12.89 10.95
C LYS A 231 -11.85 -11.83 10.66
N ASP A 232 -10.61 -12.26 10.37
CA ASP A 232 -9.49 -11.38 10.04
C ASP A 232 -9.85 -10.45 8.88
N LEU A 233 -10.40 -11.00 7.80
CA LEU A 233 -10.72 -10.26 6.58
C LEU A 233 -11.93 -9.32 6.77
N THR A 234 -12.95 -9.74 7.53
CA THR A 234 -14.09 -8.88 7.87
C THR A 234 -13.63 -7.67 8.69
N PHE A 235 -12.77 -7.90 9.69
CA PHE A 235 -12.18 -6.83 10.48
C PHE A 235 -11.27 -5.92 9.64
N LEU A 236 -10.46 -6.52 8.75
CA LEU A 236 -9.60 -5.79 7.83
C LEU A 236 -10.40 -4.86 6.92
N GLY A 237 -11.56 -5.31 6.41
CA GLY A 237 -12.41 -4.48 5.57
C GLY A 237 -12.93 -3.24 6.30
N GLU A 238 -13.34 -3.37 7.55
CA GLU A 238 -13.74 -2.21 8.38
C GLU A 238 -12.56 -1.27 8.66
N ALA A 239 -11.37 -1.81 8.93
CA ALA A 239 -10.17 -1.02 9.11
C ALA A 239 -9.79 -0.25 7.83
N LEU A 240 -9.91 -0.88 6.66
CA LEU A 240 -9.64 -0.25 5.37
C LEU A 240 -10.63 0.88 5.09
N LYS A 241 -11.93 0.70 5.34
CA LYS A 241 -12.94 1.78 5.21
C LYS A 241 -12.58 2.98 6.08
N LEU A 242 -12.27 2.75 7.35
CA LEU A 242 -11.87 3.83 8.27
C LEU A 242 -10.60 4.54 7.80
N MET A 243 -9.59 3.80 7.34
CA MET A 243 -8.35 4.37 6.82
C MET A 243 -8.62 5.23 5.58
N PHE A 244 -9.37 4.72 4.60
CA PHE A 244 -9.54 5.36 3.30
C PHE A 244 -10.55 6.52 3.31
N TYR A 245 -11.65 6.38 4.04
CA TYR A 245 -12.75 7.35 4.00
C TYR A 245 -12.78 8.33 5.18
N THR A 246 -12.22 7.96 6.33
CA THR A 246 -12.32 8.79 7.54
C THR A 246 -10.98 9.42 7.93
N TYR A 247 -9.96 8.59 8.18
CA TYR A 247 -8.70 9.07 8.74
C TYR A 247 -7.72 9.56 7.68
N GLY A 248 -7.64 8.87 6.54
CA GLY A 248 -6.66 9.09 5.50
C GLY A 248 -5.29 8.49 5.78
N PHE A 249 -4.45 8.41 4.74
CA PHE A 249 -3.13 7.78 4.77
C PHE A 249 -1.94 8.74 4.57
N SER A 250 -2.14 10.03 4.85
CA SER A 250 -1.13 11.09 4.68
C SER A 250 -0.41 11.45 5.99
N ALA A 251 0.80 12.00 5.88
CA ALA A 251 1.53 12.59 7.01
C ALA A 251 0.73 13.70 7.72
N LYS A 252 -0.20 14.37 7.01
CA LYS A 252 -1.09 15.42 7.55
C LYS A 252 -2.55 14.94 7.69
N LYS A 253 -2.77 13.67 8.00
CA LYS A 253 -4.12 13.09 8.17
C LYS A 253 -5.02 13.82 9.17
N THR A 254 -4.46 14.43 10.23
CA THR A 254 -5.23 15.24 11.19
C THR A 254 -5.81 16.52 10.58
N SER A 255 -5.26 16.98 9.46
CA SER A 255 -5.80 18.07 8.64
C SER A 255 -6.67 17.55 7.47
N GLY A 256 -7.02 16.25 7.48
CA GLY A 256 -7.86 15.59 6.49
C GLY A 256 -7.15 15.11 5.23
N PHE A 257 -5.81 15.14 5.17
CA PHE A 257 -5.09 14.72 3.96
C PHE A 257 -5.16 13.20 3.74
N GLY A 258 -5.07 12.77 2.48
CA GLY A 258 -4.97 11.36 2.09
C GLY A 258 -6.28 10.58 2.22
N VAL A 259 -7.42 11.24 2.06
CA VAL A 259 -8.74 10.61 1.93
C VAL A 259 -9.03 10.38 0.45
N ILE A 260 -9.68 9.27 0.10
CA ILE A 260 -10.02 8.91 -1.28
C ILE A 260 -11.50 9.17 -1.59
N GLU A 261 -11.83 9.18 -2.88
CA GLU A 261 -13.23 9.13 -3.31
C GLU A 261 -13.90 7.82 -2.91
N GLU A 262 -15.22 7.86 -2.71
CA GLU A 262 -15.98 6.69 -2.26
C GLU A 262 -16.05 5.62 -3.36
N GLU A 263 -16.39 6.05 -4.58
CA GLU A 263 -16.31 5.21 -5.77
C GLU A 263 -14.85 5.05 -6.21
N ILE A 264 -14.43 3.80 -6.39
CA ILE A 264 -13.09 3.46 -6.89
C ILE A 264 -13.17 3.13 -8.38
N LYS A 265 -12.13 3.48 -9.14
CA LYS A 265 -12.09 3.26 -10.59
C LYS A 265 -12.04 1.78 -10.94
N GLU A 266 -11.23 1.04 -10.19
CA GLU A 266 -11.08 -0.41 -10.31
C GLU A 266 -10.91 -1.01 -8.92
N GLY A 267 -11.56 -2.14 -8.66
CA GLY A 267 -11.45 -2.84 -7.39
C GLY A 267 -11.59 -4.33 -7.60
N GLU A 268 -10.60 -5.11 -7.18
CA GLU A 268 -10.57 -6.56 -7.32
C GLU A 268 -10.13 -7.24 -6.03
N ILE A 269 -10.80 -8.32 -5.68
CA ILE A 269 -10.48 -9.22 -4.58
C ILE A 269 -10.21 -10.59 -5.18
N LEU A 270 -8.98 -11.06 -5.04
CA LEU A 270 -8.58 -12.40 -5.47
C LEU A 270 -8.47 -13.28 -4.23
N LEU A 271 -9.19 -14.41 -4.20
CA LEU A 271 -9.12 -15.40 -3.13
C LEU A 271 -8.58 -16.72 -3.69
N LYS A 272 -7.59 -17.28 -2.99
CA LYS A 272 -7.12 -18.65 -3.25
C LYS A 272 -7.92 -19.63 -2.40
N LEU A 273 -8.71 -20.50 -3.04
CA LEU A 273 -9.49 -21.52 -2.35
C LEU A 273 -9.47 -22.84 -3.13
N ASP A 274 -9.13 -23.92 -2.45
CA ASP A 274 -9.11 -25.32 -2.91
C ASP A 274 -8.33 -25.54 -4.21
N GLY A 275 -7.24 -24.79 -4.38
CA GLY A 275 -6.40 -24.83 -5.58
C GLY A 275 -6.88 -23.90 -6.70
N GLU A 276 -8.06 -23.30 -6.58
CA GLU A 276 -8.64 -22.36 -7.52
C GLU A 276 -8.46 -20.90 -7.07
N CYS A 277 -8.48 -19.97 -8.03
CA CYS A 277 -8.42 -18.54 -7.77
C CYS A 277 -9.74 -17.91 -8.21
N THR A 278 -10.48 -17.36 -7.25
CA THR A 278 -11.74 -16.65 -7.52
C THR A 278 -11.50 -15.15 -7.49
N ILE A 279 -12.05 -14.43 -8.46
CA ILE A 279 -11.95 -12.98 -8.57
C ILE A 279 -13.34 -12.37 -8.39
N LYS A 280 -13.47 -11.41 -7.47
CA LYS A 280 -14.66 -10.57 -7.35
C LYS A 280 -14.28 -9.12 -7.56
N LYS A 281 -15.16 -8.36 -8.21
CA LYS A 281 -14.99 -6.92 -8.43
C LYS A 281 -15.81 -6.15 -7.40
N ILE A 282 -15.28 -5.02 -6.96
CA ILE A 282 -15.96 -4.09 -6.04
C ILE A 282 -15.93 -2.68 -6.62
N LYS A 283 -17.01 -1.92 -6.40
CA LYS A 283 -17.12 -0.51 -6.85
C LYS A 283 -16.74 0.51 -5.77
N ASN A 284 -16.73 0.07 -4.52
CA ASN A 284 -16.37 0.86 -3.34
C ASN A 284 -15.97 -0.09 -2.21
N LEU A 285 -15.39 0.45 -1.13
CA LEU A 285 -14.97 -0.37 0.01
C LEU A 285 -16.14 -0.84 0.88
N ASN A 286 -17.36 -0.30 0.73
CA ASN A 286 -18.53 -0.76 1.48
C ASN A 286 -18.91 -2.20 1.12
N GLU A 287 -18.71 -2.59 -0.14
CA GLU A 287 -18.93 -3.94 -0.69
C GLU A 287 -17.89 -4.98 -0.24
N LEU A 288 -16.73 -4.54 0.27
CA LEU A 288 -15.59 -5.41 0.57
C LEU A 288 -15.96 -6.57 1.50
N ASN A 289 -16.68 -6.29 2.59
CA ASN A 289 -17.05 -7.31 3.56
C ASN A 289 -18.10 -8.29 3.03
N SER A 290 -19.10 -7.82 2.27
CA SER A 290 -20.10 -8.70 1.67
C SER A 290 -19.47 -9.62 0.63
N GLU A 291 -18.55 -9.11 -0.19
CA GLU A 291 -17.85 -9.91 -1.20
C GLU A 291 -16.85 -10.89 -0.59
N ILE A 292 -16.15 -10.50 0.47
CA ILE A 292 -15.31 -11.45 1.23
C ILE A 292 -16.18 -12.58 1.79
N ILE A 293 -17.34 -12.27 2.38
CA ILE A 293 -18.22 -13.30 2.95
C ILE A 293 -18.80 -14.21 1.86
N SER A 294 -19.20 -13.66 0.71
CA SER A 294 -19.73 -14.43 -0.43
C SER A 294 -18.71 -15.44 -0.94
N LEU A 295 -17.43 -15.03 -1.02
CA LEU A 295 -16.30 -15.88 -1.41
C LEU A 295 -16.08 -17.07 -0.48
N PHE A 296 -16.42 -16.95 0.81
CA PHE A 296 -16.41 -18.08 1.75
C PHE A 296 -17.74 -18.85 1.80
N GLY A 297 -18.78 -18.43 1.10
CA GLY A 297 -20.12 -19.05 1.12
C GLY A 297 -20.40 -20.03 -0.02
N GLU A 298 -19.65 -19.97 -1.12
CA GLU A 298 -19.82 -20.84 -2.30
C GLU A 298 -19.11 -22.20 -2.11
N THR A 299 -19.57 -23.02 -1.16
CA THR A 299 -19.36 -24.49 -1.25
C THR A 299 -20.62 -25.10 -1.83
N GLY A 300 -20.83 -24.94 -3.14
CA GLY A 300 -21.90 -25.63 -3.88
C GLY A 300 -22.51 -24.81 -5.01
N GLY A 301 -21.95 -24.92 -6.23
CA GLY A 301 -22.60 -24.44 -7.45
C GLY A 301 -21.61 -24.20 -8.59
N PRO A 302 -21.77 -24.85 -9.77
CA PRO A 302 -20.86 -24.67 -10.91
C PRO A 302 -21.29 -23.42 -11.66
N ASN A 303 -20.53 -22.33 -11.54
CA ASN A 303 -20.44 -21.23 -12.52
C ASN A 303 -19.60 -20.09 -11.91
N ASN A 304 -18.28 -20.24 -11.90
CA ASN A 304 -17.38 -19.10 -11.88
C ASN A 304 -16.46 -19.24 -13.09
N GLU A 305 -16.35 -18.16 -13.87
CA GLU A 305 -15.50 -18.10 -15.06
C GLU A 305 -14.06 -18.47 -14.68
N ARG A 306 -13.55 -19.49 -15.37
CA ARG A 306 -12.22 -20.06 -15.17
C ARG A 306 -11.19 -19.13 -15.80
N CYS A 307 -10.09 -18.84 -15.09
CA CYS A 307 -8.90 -18.34 -15.77
C CYS A 307 -8.37 -19.43 -16.74
N PRO A 308 -7.87 -19.04 -17.93
CA PRO A 308 -7.35 -19.96 -18.94
C PRO A 308 -6.11 -20.74 -18.51
#